data_AF-A0A5J4KGQ1-F1
#
_entry.id   AF-A0A5J4KGQ1-F1
#
_cell.length_a   1.000
_cell.length_b   1.000
_cell.length_c   1.000
_cell.angle_alpha   90.00
_cell.angle_beta   90.00
_cell.angle_gamma   90.00
#
_symmetry.space_group_name_H-M   'P 1'
#
loop_
_entity.id
_entity.type
_entity.pdbx_description
1 polymer ?
#
loop_
_entity_poly.entity_id
_entity_poly.type
_entity_poly.pdbx_seq_one_letter_code
_entity_poly.pdbx_strand_id
1 'polypeptide(L)'
;MLLNIQRTRQYLKDFDFRLLFREDLGWDSHTENREVLVDNKYFALQAIAQKRGMVAFVCHSLSDGTIPNYNVRRKIERQLAKAVHEHFIIYTDTDKTTQIWQWAKGSIGKPISCSEHIYHVSQPGDSLMQKLQNITFSFEEEESITIFDVTSRARTAFDIEPITRKFFDRFNIEHKHFYQVIEGINDDTHRHWYINSA
;
A
#
# COMPACT_ATOMS: atom_id res chain seq x y z
N MET A 1 9.62 -0.01 14.59
CA MET A 1 10.53 -0.99 13.97
C MET A 1 11.30 -0.33 12.82
N LEU A 2 12.60 -0.60 12.65
CA LEU A 2 13.38 -0.11 11.50
C LEU A 2 13.43 -1.19 10.42
N LEU A 3 13.19 -0.81 9.17
CA LEU A 3 13.23 -1.71 8.01
C LEU A 3 14.64 -2.31 7.84
N ASN A 4 14.72 -3.64 7.64
CA ASN A 4 15.99 -4.32 7.39
C ASN A 4 16.42 -4.14 5.93
N ILE A 5 17.20 -3.09 5.66
CA ILE A 5 17.59 -2.66 4.30
C ILE A 5 18.17 -3.80 3.47
N GLN A 6 19.05 -4.63 4.04
CA GLN A 6 19.70 -5.71 3.30
C GLN A 6 18.71 -6.80 2.90
N ARG A 7 17.86 -7.22 3.83
CA ARG A 7 16.83 -8.24 3.58
C ARG A 7 15.76 -7.74 2.62
N THR A 8 15.30 -6.50 2.79
CA THR A 8 14.33 -5.86 1.89
C THR A 8 14.88 -5.77 0.47
N ARG A 9 16.16 -5.39 0.31
CA ARG A 9 16.82 -5.35 -1.00
C ARG A 9 16.94 -6.75 -1.61
N GLN A 10 17.15 -7.79 -0.81
CA GLN A 10 17.15 -9.17 -1.29
C GLN A 10 15.77 -9.59 -1.80
N TYR A 11 14.70 -9.35 -1.03
CA TYR A 11 13.34 -9.66 -1.48
C TYR A 11 12.94 -8.92 -2.76
N LEU A 12 13.36 -7.65 -2.89
CA LEU A 12 13.17 -6.91 -4.13
C LEU A 12 13.90 -7.56 -5.31
N LYS A 13 15.12 -8.06 -5.13
CA LYS A 13 15.87 -8.73 -6.20
C LYS A 13 15.29 -10.10 -6.57
N ASP A 14 14.73 -10.81 -5.60
CA ASP A 14 14.16 -12.15 -5.80
C ASP A 14 12.71 -12.12 -6.30
N PHE A 15 12.09 -10.93 -6.28
CA PHE A 15 10.67 -10.71 -6.55
C PHE A 15 9.77 -11.42 -5.53
N ASP A 16 10.25 -11.56 -4.28
CA ASP A 16 9.49 -12.16 -3.19
C ASP A 16 8.69 -11.09 -2.44
N PHE A 17 7.63 -10.62 -3.08
CA PHE A 17 6.80 -9.57 -2.51
C PHE A 17 5.99 -10.05 -1.31
N ARG A 18 5.71 -11.36 -1.18
CA ARG A 18 4.98 -11.88 -0.02
C ARG A 18 5.83 -11.76 1.24
N LEU A 19 7.10 -12.20 1.18
CA LEU A 19 8.00 -12.04 2.31
C LEU A 19 8.36 -10.58 2.55
N LEU A 20 8.58 -9.79 1.50
CA LEU A 20 8.80 -8.34 1.63
C LEU A 20 7.72 -7.68 2.48
N PHE A 21 6.45 -7.84 2.07
CA PHE A 21 5.35 -7.16 2.74
C PHE A 21 5.12 -7.66 4.15
N ARG A 22 5.21 -8.98 4.37
CA ARG A 22 4.92 -9.58 5.68
C ARG A 22 6.04 -9.39 6.69
N GLU A 23 7.29 -9.65 6.29
CA GLU A 23 8.42 -9.75 7.21
C GLU A 23 9.13 -8.40 7.43
N ASP A 24 9.13 -7.53 6.42
CA ASP A 24 9.87 -6.25 6.46
C ASP A 24 8.97 -5.02 6.52
N LEU A 25 7.78 -5.06 5.90
CA LEU A 25 6.86 -3.91 5.89
C LEU A 25 5.77 -4.01 6.98
N GLY A 26 5.59 -5.15 7.63
CA GLY A 26 4.59 -5.35 8.68
C GLY A 26 3.14 -5.33 8.16
N TRP A 27 2.92 -5.93 6.99
CA TRP A 27 1.58 -6.13 6.43
C TRP A 27 1.07 -7.54 6.72
N ASP A 28 -0.25 -7.70 6.70
CA ASP A 28 -0.93 -8.96 6.96
C ASP A 28 -1.00 -9.83 5.71
N SER A 29 -1.08 -11.15 5.92
CA SER A 29 -1.35 -12.08 4.82
C SER A 29 -2.70 -11.82 4.17
N HIS A 30 -2.73 -11.81 2.84
CA HIS A 30 -3.97 -11.72 2.08
C HIS A 30 -3.85 -12.56 0.80
N THR A 31 -4.90 -13.31 0.44
CA THR A 31 -4.86 -14.29 -0.65
C THR A 31 -6.05 -14.20 -1.61
N GLU A 32 -6.91 -13.20 -1.45
CA GLU A 32 -8.04 -12.98 -2.36
C GLU A 32 -7.58 -12.35 -3.67
N ASN A 33 -7.27 -13.19 -4.64
CA ASN A 33 -6.92 -12.76 -5.98
C ASN A 33 -8.11 -12.08 -6.67
N ARG A 34 -7.80 -11.20 -7.62
CA ARG A 34 -8.78 -10.53 -8.47
C ARG A 34 -8.46 -10.78 -9.93
N GLU A 35 -9.46 -10.67 -10.77
CA GLU A 35 -9.31 -10.71 -12.21
C GLU A 35 -10.04 -9.50 -12.80
N VAL A 36 -9.40 -8.82 -13.74
CA VAL A 36 -9.99 -7.66 -14.41
C VAL A 36 -9.99 -7.84 -15.93
N LEU A 37 -11.08 -7.43 -16.56
CA LEU A 37 -11.24 -7.45 -18.02
C LEU A 37 -10.86 -6.09 -18.61
N VAL A 38 -9.83 -6.07 -19.46
CA VAL A 38 -9.33 -4.87 -20.16
C VAL A 38 -9.13 -5.21 -21.62
N ASP A 39 -9.76 -4.44 -22.52
CA ASP A 39 -9.63 -4.62 -23.97
C ASP A 39 -9.84 -6.09 -24.41
N ASN A 40 -10.86 -6.75 -23.84
CA ASN A 40 -11.22 -8.15 -24.09
C ASN A 40 -10.16 -9.19 -23.66
N LYS A 41 -9.24 -8.81 -22.77
CA LYS A 41 -8.25 -9.68 -22.15
C LYS A 41 -8.39 -9.66 -20.63
N TYR A 42 -8.30 -10.83 -20.02
CA TYR A 42 -8.29 -10.97 -18.56
C TYR A 42 -6.89 -10.80 -18.00
N PHE A 43 -6.79 -10.04 -16.92
CA PHE A 43 -5.56 -9.82 -16.17
C PHE A 43 -5.75 -10.33 -14.75
N ALA A 44 -4.95 -11.32 -14.36
CA ALA A 44 -4.93 -11.87 -13.02
C ALA A 44 -4.08 -10.96 -12.10
N LEU A 45 -4.68 -10.57 -10.98
CA LEU A 45 -4.08 -9.76 -9.92
C LEU A 45 -3.98 -10.62 -8.68
N GLN A 46 -2.77 -11.08 -8.37
CA GLN A 46 -2.51 -11.94 -7.23
C GLN A 46 -2.37 -11.10 -5.97
N ALA A 47 -3.22 -11.34 -4.97
CA ALA A 47 -3.05 -10.73 -3.65
C ALA A 47 -1.78 -11.27 -2.97
N ILE A 48 -1.02 -10.36 -2.37
CA ILE A 48 0.20 -10.72 -1.62
C ILE A 48 0.12 -10.33 -0.15
N ALA A 49 -0.51 -9.20 0.17
CA ALA A 49 -0.66 -8.71 1.53
C ALA A 49 -1.74 -7.64 1.62
N GLN A 50 -2.20 -7.35 2.83
CA GLN A 50 -3.07 -6.21 3.11
C GLN A 50 -2.67 -5.50 4.40
N LYS A 51 -3.03 -4.23 4.52
CA LYS A 51 -2.94 -3.49 5.78
C LYS A 51 -4.20 -2.67 5.97
N ARG A 52 -4.99 -3.00 6.99
CA ARG A 52 -6.25 -2.31 7.35
C ARG A 52 -7.24 -2.17 6.18
N GLY A 53 -7.23 -3.10 5.23
CA GLY A 53 -8.08 -3.09 4.04
C GLY A 53 -7.43 -2.52 2.78
N MET A 54 -6.25 -1.90 2.86
CA MET A 54 -5.45 -1.58 1.68
C MET A 54 -4.74 -2.83 1.19
N VAL A 55 -4.87 -3.19 -0.08
CA VAL A 55 -4.35 -4.47 -0.61
C VAL A 55 -3.21 -4.26 -1.60
N ALA A 56 -2.14 -5.03 -1.46
CA ALA A 56 -1.08 -5.11 -2.45
C ALA A 56 -1.29 -6.30 -3.38
N PHE A 57 -1.24 -6.04 -4.69
CA PHE A 57 -1.38 -7.04 -5.75
C PHE A 57 -0.13 -7.14 -6.60
N VAL A 58 0.10 -8.32 -7.16
CA VAL A 58 1.07 -8.55 -8.23
C VAL A 58 0.32 -8.87 -9.53
N CYS A 59 0.66 -8.17 -10.60
CA CYS A 59 0.26 -8.50 -11.96
C CYS A 59 1.47 -9.07 -12.71
N HIS A 60 1.43 -10.35 -13.03
CA HIS A 60 2.50 -10.99 -13.79
C HIS A 60 2.52 -10.51 -15.25
N SER A 61 3.59 -10.88 -15.95
CA SER A 61 3.83 -10.55 -17.34
C SER A 61 2.71 -11.04 -18.26
N LEU A 62 2.63 -10.39 -19.42
CA LEU A 62 1.85 -10.85 -20.54
C LEU A 62 2.40 -12.18 -21.08
N SER A 63 1.66 -12.81 -21.99
CA SER A 63 2.08 -14.05 -22.65
C SER A 63 3.38 -13.94 -23.44
N ASP A 64 3.78 -12.72 -23.84
CA ASP A 64 5.06 -12.43 -24.50
C ASP A 64 6.20 -12.13 -23.51
N GLY A 65 5.94 -12.25 -22.22
CA GLY A 65 6.89 -12.02 -21.13
C GLY A 65 7.07 -10.55 -20.72
N THR A 66 6.40 -9.62 -21.40
CA THR A 66 6.54 -8.18 -21.13
C THR A 66 5.55 -7.68 -20.06
N ILE A 67 5.90 -6.54 -19.45
CA ILE A 67 4.98 -5.81 -18.57
C ILE A 67 3.95 -5.06 -19.43
N PRO A 68 2.64 -5.12 -19.11
CA PRO A 68 1.62 -4.35 -19.82
C PRO A 68 2.01 -2.88 -19.93
N ASN A 69 1.81 -2.23 -21.08
CA ASN A 69 2.17 -0.82 -21.25
C ASN A 69 1.34 0.12 -20.36
N TYR A 70 1.79 1.37 -20.21
CA TYR A 70 1.16 2.36 -19.32
C TYR A 70 -0.35 2.51 -19.51
N ASN A 71 -0.84 2.55 -20.76
CA ASN A 71 -2.27 2.69 -21.03
C ASN A 71 -3.07 1.49 -20.54
N VAL A 72 -2.53 0.28 -20.70
CA VAL A 72 -3.15 -0.95 -20.19
C VAL A 72 -3.12 -0.96 -18.66
N ARG A 73 -2.00 -0.61 -18.02
CA ARG A 73 -1.89 -0.53 -16.55
C ARG A 73 -2.92 0.43 -15.95
N ARG A 74 -3.12 1.61 -16.56
CA ARG A 74 -4.18 2.54 -16.13
C ARG A 74 -5.60 1.96 -16.26
N LYS A 75 -5.86 1.15 -17.28
CA LYS A 75 -7.16 0.48 -17.44
C LYS A 75 -7.35 -0.62 -16.39
N ILE A 76 -6.29 -1.40 -16.11
CA ILE A 76 -6.27 -2.43 -15.06
C ILE A 76 -6.62 -1.79 -13.71
N GLU A 77 -5.91 -0.73 -13.33
CA GLU A 77 -6.16 0.03 -12.12
C GLU A 77 -7.61 0.49 -12.01
N ARG A 78 -8.14 1.16 -13.03
CA ARG A 78 -9.53 1.64 -13.03
C ARG A 78 -10.56 0.52 -12.88
N GLN A 79 -10.28 -0.66 -13.42
CA GLN A 79 -11.17 -1.81 -13.25
C GLN A 79 -11.06 -2.39 -11.84
N LEU A 80 -9.84 -2.53 -11.31
CA LEU A 80 -9.62 -3.02 -9.95
C LEU A 80 -10.24 -2.08 -8.90
N ALA A 81 -10.13 -0.76 -9.09
CA ALA A 81 -10.66 0.28 -8.20
C ALA A 81 -12.18 0.20 -7.96
N LYS A 82 -12.93 -0.48 -8.84
CA LYS A 82 -14.37 -0.74 -8.67
C LYS A 82 -14.67 -1.75 -7.58
N ALA A 83 -13.73 -2.67 -7.32
CA ALA A 83 -13.87 -3.73 -6.33
C ALA A 83 -13.00 -3.49 -5.09
N VAL A 84 -11.82 -2.89 -5.26
CA VAL A 84 -10.86 -2.62 -4.19
C VAL A 84 -10.39 -1.17 -4.30
N HIS A 85 -10.92 -0.30 -3.45
CA HIS A 85 -10.65 1.14 -3.55
C HIS A 85 -9.20 1.51 -3.25
N GLU A 86 -8.61 0.95 -2.19
CA GLU A 86 -7.26 1.28 -1.74
C GLU A 86 -6.33 0.11 -2.06
N HIS A 87 -5.41 0.31 -3.02
CA HIS A 87 -4.54 -0.78 -3.47
C HIS A 87 -3.19 -0.32 -4.04
N PHE A 88 -2.24 -1.26 -4.07
CA PHE A 88 -1.03 -1.22 -4.89
C PHE A 88 -1.09 -2.29 -5.97
N ILE A 89 -0.52 -2.00 -7.14
CA ILE A 89 -0.28 -3.02 -8.18
C ILE A 89 1.21 -3.01 -8.53
N ILE A 90 1.86 -4.15 -8.37
CA ILE A 90 3.25 -4.37 -8.76
C ILE A 90 3.24 -5.21 -10.03
N TYR A 91 3.75 -4.64 -11.13
CA TYR A 91 3.86 -5.34 -12.40
C TYR A 91 5.27 -5.89 -12.58
N THR A 92 5.37 -7.12 -13.09
CA THR A 92 6.66 -7.83 -13.27
C THR A 92 6.80 -8.40 -14.66
N ASP A 93 8.01 -8.40 -15.21
CA ASP A 93 8.36 -9.16 -16.43
C ASP A 93 8.69 -10.63 -16.09
N THR A 94 8.67 -11.50 -17.10
CA THR A 94 9.02 -12.92 -16.91
C THR A 94 10.47 -13.11 -16.48
N ASP A 95 11.37 -12.30 -17.02
CA ASP A 95 12.81 -12.40 -16.77
C ASP A 95 13.22 -11.86 -15.39
N LYS A 96 12.25 -11.36 -14.61
CA LYS A 96 12.48 -10.76 -13.28
C LYS A 96 13.58 -9.69 -13.33
N THR A 97 13.50 -8.79 -14.31
CA THR A 97 14.46 -7.69 -14.44
C THR A 97 13.87 -6.35 -14.00
N THR A 98 12.55 -6.21 -14.08
CA THR A 98 11.85 -4.94 -13.97
C THR A 98 10.59 -5.08 -13.13
N GLN A 99 10.38 -4.10 -12.26
CA GLN A 99 9.19 -3.94 -11.45
C GLN A 99 8.60 -2.56 -11.70
N ILE A 100 7.28 -2.49 -11.89
CA ILE A 100 6.56 -1.22 -11.93
C ILE A 100 5.60 -1.21 -10.76
N TRP A 101 5.87 -0.35 -9.79
CA TRP A 101 5.03 -0.13 -8.63
C TRP A 101 4.05 0.99 -8.95
N GLN A 102 2.80 0.62 -9.16
CA GLN A 102 1.72 1.54 -9.44
C GLN A 102 0.85 1.74 -8.21
N TRP A 103 0.58 3.00 -7.92
CA TRP A 103 -0.36 3.42 -6.89
C TRP A 103 -1.26 4.49 -7.49
N ALA A 104 -2.57 4.36 -7.30
CA ALA A 104 -3.54 5.27 -7.89
C ALA A 104 -4.34 6.02 -6.84
N LYS A 105 -4.57 7.29 -7.19
CA LYS A 105 -5.31 8.25 -6.42
C LYS A 105 -6.77 8.24 -6.85
N GLY A 106 -7.65 7.75 -6.00
CA GLY A 106 -9.05 8.18 -6.00
C GLY A 106 -9.17 9.47 -5.19
N SER A 107 -9.32 10.62 -5.84
CA SER A 107 -9.84 11.81 -5.16
C SER A 107 -11.18 12.20 -5.76
N ILE A 108 -12.19 12.32 -4.91
CA ILE A 108 -13.53 12.77 -5.30
C ILE A 108 -13.40 14.09 -6.08
N GLY A 109 -13.86 14.10 -7.33
CA GLY A 109 -13.89 15.29 -8.17
C GLY A 109 -12.61 15.64 -8.95
N LYS A 110 -11.55 14.81 -8.94
CA LYS A 110 -10.37 15.00 -9.81
C LYS A 110 -10.06 13.78 -10.68
N PRO A 111 -9.38 13.96 -11.83
CA PRO A 111 -8.89 12.84 -12.63
C PRO A 111 -7.98 11.93 -11.81
N ILE A 112 -8.19 10.61 -11.92
CA ILE A 112 -7.30 9.61 -11.32
C ILE A 112 -5.89 9.79 -11.89
N SER A 113 -4.96 10.20 -11.04
CA SER A 113 -3.52 10.15 -11.29
C SER A 113 -2.99 8.81 -10.78
N CYS A 114 -2.33 8.07 -11.66
CA CYS A 114 -1.61 6.85 -11.31
C CYS A 114 -0.13 7.23 -11.21
N SER A 115 0.41 7.24 -10.00
CA SER A 115 1.84 7.39 -9.77
C SER A 115 2.52 6.04 -9.97
N GLU A 116 3.62 6.04 -10.71
CA GLU A 116 4.41 4.84 -10.95
C GLU A 116 5.84 5.03 -10.49
N HIS A 117 6.43 3.98 -9.95
CA HIS A 117 7.86 3.88 -9.70
C HIS A 117 8.41 2.65 -10.39
N ILE A 118 9.36 2.86 -11.31
CA ILE A 118 10.04 1.78 -12.02
C ILE A 118 11.30 1.43 -11.24
N TYR A 119 11.48 0.14 -10.96
CA TYR A 119 12.69 -0.41 -10.37
C TYR A 119 13.24 -1.48 -11.29
N HIS A 120 14.53 -1.38 -11.62
CA HIS A 120 15.26 -2.43 -12.32
C HIS A 120 16.18 -3.15 -11.34
N VAL A 121 16.25 -4.48 -11.41
CA VAL A 121 17.04 -5.31 -10.49
C VAL A 121 18.54 -4.98 -10.47
N SER A 122 19.04 -4.43 -11.58
CA SER A 122 20.43 -3.95 -11.73
C SER A 122 20.71 -2.66 -10.96
N GLN A 123 19.67 -1.92 -10.55
CA GLN A 123 19.80 -0.67 -9.82
C GLN A 123 19.88 -0.91 -8.31
N PRO A 124 20.56 0.00 -7.56
CA PRO A 124 20.62 -0.07 -6.10
C PRO A 124 19.26 -0.03 -5.41
N GLY A 125 18.28 0.67 -6.00
CA GLY A 125 16.90 0.72 -5.50
C GLY A 125 16.66 1.66 -4.32
N ASP A 126 17.56 2.60 -4.01
CA ASP A 126 17.44 3.46 -2.81
C ASP A 126 16.19 4.34 -2.83
N SER A 127 15.74 4.80 -4.00
CA SER A 127 14.49 5.56 -4.13
C SER A 127 13.27 4.69 -3.78
N LEU A 128 13.19 3.45 -4.29
CA LEU A 128 12.13 2.52 -3.89
C LEU A 128 12.22 2.21 -2.40
N MET A 129 13.42 1.99 -1.87
CA MET A 129 13.66 1.72 -0.45
C MET A 129 13.09 2.82 0.46
N GLN A 130 13.31 4.09 0.13
CA GLN A 130 12.74 5.22 0.87
C GLN A 130 11.20 5.21 0.83
N LYS A 131 10.61 4.83 -0.30
CA LYS A 131 9.14 4.70 -0.41
C LYS A 131 8.62 3.54 0.45
N LEU A 132 9.30 2.41 0.45
CA LEU A 132 8.93 1.24 1.24
C LEU A 132 9.03 1.50 2.75
N GLN A 133 10.05 2.25 3.19
CA GLN A 133 10.18 2.69 4.58
C GLN A 133 8.96 3.47 5.06
N ASN A 134 8.39 4.32 4.21
CA ASN A 134 7.20 5.10 4.56
C ASN A 134 5.93 4.25 4.70
N ILE A 135 5.87 3.08 4.07
CA ILE A 135 4.73 2.13 4.19
C ILE A 135 5.08 0.92 5.08
N THR A 136 6.10 1.06 5.92
CA THR A 136 6.45 0.09 6.95
C THR A 136 5.66 0.40 8.21
N PHE A 137 5.12 -0.64 8.83
CA PHE A 137 4.32 -0.56 10.05
C PHE A 137 4.91 -1.49 11.10
N SER A 138 5.07 -1.00 12.32
CA SER A 138 5.53 -1.82 13.43
C SER A 138 4.37 -2.44 14.20
N PHE A 139 4.68 -3.46 15.01
CA PHE A 139 3.68 -4.12 15.85
C PHE A 139 3.02 -3.16 16.83
N GLU A 140 3.76 -2.18 17.35
CA GLU A 140 3.21 -1.16 18.26
C GLU A 140 2.15 -0.27 17.59
N GLU A 141 2.21 -0.10 16.27
CA GLU A 141 1.24 0.68 15.52
C GLU A 141 -0.05 -0.11 15.25
N GLU A 142 -0.01 -1.44 15.34
CA GLU A 142 -1.12 -2.32 14.95
C GLU A 142 -2.41 -2.03 15.74
N GLU A 143 -2.31 -1.72 17.03
CA GLU A 143 -3.50 -1.54 17.87
C GLU A 143 -4.32 -0.30 17.49
N SER A 144 -3.71 0.65 16.80
CA SER A 144 -4.31 1.98 16.59
C SER A 144 -4.33 2.46 15.16
N ILE A 145 -3.53 1.85 14.29
CA ILE A 145 -3.43 2.30 12.91
C ILE A 145 -4.74 2.08 12.16
N THR A 146 -5.21 3.13 11.51
CA THR A 146 -6.42 3.11 10.70
C THR A 146 -6.10 2.95 9.22
N ILE A 147 -7.10 2.61 8.40
CA ILE A 147 -6.97 2.65 6.94
C ILE A 147 -6.59 4.05 6.43
N PHE A 148 -7.03 5.11 7.12
CA PHE A 148 -6.65 6.46 6.74
C PHE A 148 -5.14 6.66 6.92
N ASP A 149 -4.56 6.23 8.02
CA ASP A 149 -3.13 6.34 8.28
C ASP A 149 -2.30 5.58 7.23
N VAL A 150 -2.73 4.34 6.92
CA VAL A 150 -2.09 3.50 5.91
C VAL A 150 -2.11 4.18 4.54
N THR A 151 -3.28 4.66 4.11
CA THR A 151 -3.44 5.31 2.79
C THR A 151 -2.74 6.66 2.74
N SER A 152 -2.70 7.41 3.86
CA SER A 152 -1.94 8.65 3.99
C SER A 152 -0.43 8.43 3.82
N ARG A 153 0.13 7.40 4.46
CA ARG A 153 1.55 7.03 4.28
C ARG A 153 1.86 6.58 2.86
N ALA A 154 1.00 5.75 2.28
CA ALA A 154 1.12 5.35 0.88
C ALA A 154 1.10 6.58 -0.06
N ARG A 155 0.20 7.54 0.18
CA ARG A 155 0.15 8.82 -0.53
C ARG A 155 1.46 9.58 -0.38
N THR A 156 1.96 9.79 0.84
CA THR A 156 3.23 10.51 1.04
C THR A 156 4.41 9.85 0.35
N ALA A 157 4.47 8.52 0.36
CA ALA A 157 5.55 7.76 -0.24
C ALA A 157 5.55 7.79 -1.78
N PHE A 158 4.36 7.78 -2.40
CA PHE A 158 4.22 7.60 -3.85
C PHE A 158 3.60 8.81 -4.59
N ASP A 159 3.05 9.81 -3.90
CA ASP A 159 2.42 11.05 -4.44
C ASP A 159 3.28 12.31 -4.15
N ILE A 160 4.42 12.45 -4.84
CA ILE A 160 5.27 13.65 -4.71
C ILE A 160 4.73 14.78 -5.63
N GLU A 161 3.56 15.35 -5.29
CA GLU A 161 3.12 16.66 -5.78
C GLU A 161 3.39 17.76 -4.72
N PRO A 162 3.79 19.01 -5.09
CA PRO A 162 4.22 20.05 -4.15
C PRO A 162 3.18 20.53 -3.10
N ILE A 163 1.91 20.15 -3.25
CA ILE A 163 0.77 20.64 -2.47
C ILE A 163 0.63 19.91 -1.11
N THR A 164 1.34 18.81 -0.91
CA THR A 164 1.26 17.89 0.25
C THR A 164 1.69 18.48 1.59
N ARG A 165 2.36 19.65 1.63
CA ARG A 165 2.77 20.27 2.90
C ARG A 165 1.58 20.77 3.74
N LYS A 166 0.58 21.39 3.10
CA LYS A 166 -0.57 22.00 3.80
C LYS A 166 -1.63 20.99 4.25
N PHE A 167 -1.70 19.82 3.60
CA PHE A 167 -2.61 18.74 4.00
C PHE A 167 -2.09 18.00 5.24
N PHE A 168 -0.76 17.84 5.32
CA PHE A 168 -0.07 17.19 6.42
C PHE A 168 -0.24 17.94 7.76
N ASP A 169 -0.14 19.27 7.74
CA ASP A 169 -0.30 20.09 8.95
C ASP A 169 -1.70 19.95 9.56
N ARG A 170 -2.74 19.84 8.72
CA ARG A 170 -4.13 19.74 9.19
C ARG A 170 -4.47 18.33 9.69
N PHE A 171 -3.95 17.30 9.03
CA PHE A 171 -4.22 15.91 9.39
C PHE A 171 -3.56 15.49 10.73
N ASN A 172 -2.33 15.93 10.99
CA ASN A 172 -1.64 15.66 12.27
C ASN A 172 -2.30 16.36 13.47
N ILE A 173 -2.97 17.49 13.26
CA ILE A 173 -3.71 18.21 14.30
C ILE A 173 -4.96 17.44 14.71
N GLU A 174 -5.71 16.88 13.74
CA GLU A 174 -6.95 16.15 14.03
C GLU A 174 -6.69 14.75 14.63
N HIS A 175 -5.63 14.04 14.19
CA HIS A 175 -5.27 12.74 14.78
C HIS A 175 -4.73 12.83 16.21
N LYS A 176 -3.99 13.89 16.56
CA LYS A 176 -3.60 14.14 17.96
C LYS A 176 -4.82 14.42 18.85
N HIS A 177 -5.84 15.08 18.31
CA HIS A 177 -7.05 15.39 19.05
C HIS A 177 -7.91 14.13 19.31
N PHE A 178 -7.90 13.15 18.41
CA PHE A 178 -8.62 11.88 18.59
C PHE A 178 -7.99 11.00 19.68
N TYR A 179 -6.66 11.02 19.79
CA TYR A 179 -5.93 10.31 20.86
C TYR A 179 -6.11 10.97 22.24
N GLN A 180 -6.12 12.30 22.31
CA GLN A 180 -6.30 13.04 23.57
C GLN A 180 -7.73 12.95 24.14
N VAL A 181 -8.71 12.53 23.35
CA VAL A 181 -10.10 12.31 23.83
C VAL A 181 -10.25 10.98 24.59
N ILE A 182 -9.29 10.05 24.48
CA ILE A 182 -9.31 8.76 25.21
C ILE A 182 -8.48 8.80 26.50
N GLU A 183 -7.56 9.76 26.67
CA GLU A 183 -6.83 9.99 27.93
C GLU A 183 -7.44 11.12 28.79
N GLY A 184 -8.76 11.27 28.74
CA GLY A 184 -9.52 12.27 29.50
C GLY A 184 -10.54 11.70 30.48
N ILE A 185 -10.61 10.38 30.67
CA ILE A 185 -11.51 9.77 31.67
C ILE A 185 -10.68 9.39 32.89
N ASN A 186 -10.52 10.36 33.79
CA ASN A 186 -10.07 10.12 35.14
C ASN A 186 -11.33 10.07 36.02
N ASP A 187 -11.89 8.89 36.23
CA ASP A 187 -12.55 8.63 37.51
C ASP A 187 -12.45 7.14 37.88
N ASP A 188 -11.91 6.93 39.07
CA ASP A 188 -11.47 5.67 39.61
C ASP A 188 -12.64 5.05 40.40
N THR A 189 -13.75 4.71 39.73
CA THR A 189 -14.73 3.75 40.26
C THR A 189 -15.67 3.23 39.17
N HIS A 190 -15.84 1.90 39.11
CA HIS A 190 -16.79 1.14 38.27
C HIS A 190 -16.32 0.71 36.86
N ARG A 191 -15.17 0.02 36.79
CA ARG A 191 -14.64 -0.64 35.59
C ARG A 191 -15.12 -2.08 35.33
N HIS A 192 -16.19 -2.58 35.97
CA HIS A 192 -16.55 -4.01 35.88
C HIS A 192 -17.93 -4.35 35.31
N TRP A 193 -18.72 -3.37 34.84
CA TRP A 193 -20.12 -3.64 34.46
C TRP A 193 -20.49 -3.40 32.99
N TYR A 194 -19.64 -2.79 32.16
CA TYR A 194 -19.99 -2.51 30.75
C TYR A 194 -19.39 -3.47 29.72
N ILE A 195 -18.52 -4.41 30.13
CA ILE A 195 -18.13 -5.56 29.30
C ILE A 195 -19.00 -6.73 29.73
N ASN A 196 -20.28 -6.73 29.35
CA ASN A 196 -21.19 -7.88 29.25
C ASN A 196 -22.64 -7.37 29.31
N SER A 197 -23.15 -6.83 28.20
CA SER A 197 -24.55 -6.93 27.73
C SER A 197 -24.83 -5.83 26.69
N ALA A 198 -25.26 -6.28 25.50
CA ALA A 198 -25.81 -5.53 24.36
C ALA A 198 -24.80 -4.91 23.38
#